data_AF-I4GZI0-F1
#
_entry.id   AF-I4GZI0-F1
#
_cell.length_a   1.000
_cell.length_b   1.000
_cell.length_c   1.000
_cell.angle_alpha   90.00
_cell.angle_beta   90.00
_cell.angle_gamma   90.00
#
_symmetry.space_group_name_H-M   'P 1'
#
loop_
_entity.id
_entity.type
_entity.pdbx_description
1 polymer ?
#
loop_
_entity_poly.entity_id
_entity_poly.type
_entity_poly.pdbx_seq_one_letter_code
_entity_poly.pdbx_strand_id
1 'polypeptide(L)'
;MGKDRQSREYPTGFEAKQARIVKKASGYYLMLCFQSSEQCPEPIVGKTSLGIDAGIESFVATSQGELIKAPRFLLKAQSKLKLLQRRLKHKVQKR
;
A
#
# COMPACT_ATOMS: atom_id res chain seq x y z
N MET A 1 -8.42 8.88 30.14
CA MET A 1 -8.84 8.67 28.74
C MET A 1 -7.57 8.47 27.90
N GLY A 2 -7.34 7.29 27.33
CA GLY A 2 -6.12 7.04 26.55
C GLY A 2 -6.16 7.86 25.26
N LYS A 3 -5.06 8.56 24.94
CA LYS A 3 -4.93 9.31 23.68
C LYS A 3 -4.91 8.32 22.52
N ASP A 4 -5.90 8.39 21.66
CA ASP A 4 -5.93 7.64 20.42
C ASP A 4 -4.80 8.11 19.50
N ARG A 5 -4.05 7.16 18.95
CA ARG A 5 -2.96 7.45 18.03
C ARG A 5 -3.49 7.41 16.61
N GLN A 6 -3.83 8.58 16.08
CA GLN A 6 -4.18 8.73 14.67
C GLN A 6 -2.95 8.44 13.78
N SER A 7 -3.13 7.61 12.77
CA SER A 7 -2.02 7.20 11.88
C SER A 7 -1.69 8.22 10.79
N ARG A 8 -2.67 9.04 10.40
CA ARG A 8 -2.59 10.10 9.37
C ARG A 8 -3.83 11.00 9.47
N GLU A 9 -3.74 12.22 8.96
CA GLU A 9 -4.88 13.14 8.87
C GLU A 9 -6.05 12.52 8.07
N TYR A 10 -7.28 12.93 8.40
CA TYR A 10 -8.46 12.49 7.68
C TYR A 10 -8.63 13.28 6.38
N PRO A 11 -9.08 12.64 5.29
CA PRO A 11 -9.28 13.33 4.03
C PRO A 11 -10.40 14.38 4.15
N THR A 12 -10.11 15.63 3.81
CA THR A 12 -11.08 16.73 3.78
C THR A 12 -12.11 16.49 2.68
N GLY A 13 -13.39 16.70 3.00
CA GLY A 13 -14.50 16.60 2.03
C GLY A 13 -14.99 15.18 1.75
N PHE A 14 -14.45 14.16 2.43
CA PHE A 14 -14.88 12.78 2.27
C PHE A 14 -15.84 12.38 3.39
N GLU A 15 -16.82 11.53 3.07
CA GLU A 15 -17.81 11.05 4.03
C GLU A 15 -17.35 9.73 4.67
N ALA A 16 -17.38 9.62 6.00
CA ALA A 16 -17.09 8.36 6.68
C ALA A 16 -18.24 7.36 6.48
N LYS A 17 -17.97 6.23 5.82
CA LYS A 17 -18.99 5.20 5.52
C LYS A 17 -18.93 4.01 6.45
N GLN A 18 -17.76 3.69 6.98
CA GLN A 18 -17.60 2.50 7.80
C GLN A 18 -16.53 2.70 8.87
N ALA A 19 -16.81 2.15 10.05
CA ALA A 19 -15.85 2.00 11.12
C ALA A 19 -15.79 0.52 11.55
N ARG A 20 -14.58 -0.03 11.68
CA ARG A 20 -14.36 -1.40 12.14
C ARG A 20 -13.31 -1.42 13.24
N ILE A 21 -13.65 -2.02 14.38
CA ILE A 21 -12.69 -2.30 15.44
C ILE A 21 -12.03 -3.65 15.16
N VAL A 22 -10.70 -3.68 15.16
CA VAL A 22 -9.90 -4.88 14.94
C VAL A 22 -8.94 -5.08 16.12
N LYS A 23 -9.00 -6.24 16.76
CA LYS A 23 -8.03 -6.66 17.78
C LYS A 23 -6.85 -7.36 17.10
N LYS A 24 -5.63 -6.87 17.30
CA LYS A 24 -4.37 -7.51 16.91
C LYS A 24 -3.55 -7.80 18.16
N ALA A 25 -2.48 -8.60 18.03
CA ALA A 25 -1.54 -8.88 19.12
C ALA A 25 -0.92 -7.60 19.70
N SER A 26 -0.78 -6.55 18.88
CA SER A 26 -0.24 -5.24 19.27
C SER A 26 -1.27 -4.29 19.89
N GLY A 27 -2.56 -4.66 19.96
CA GLY A 27 -3.62 -3.82 20.52
C GLY A 27 -4.86 -3.72 19.63
N TYR A 28 -5.75 -2.80 19.99
CA TYR A 28 -6.98 -2.52 19.24
C TYR A 28 -6.78 -1.39 18.23
N TYR A 29 -7.40 -1.53 17.06
CA TYR A 29 -7.32 -0.58 15.96
C TYR A 29 -8.72 -0.20 15.49
N LEU A 30 -8.95 1.09 15.27
CA LEU A 30 -10.13 1.58 14.57
C LEU A 30 -9.77 1.79 13.09
N MET A 31 -10.36 1.00 12.20
CA MET A 31 -10.23 1.16 10.75
C MET A 31 -11.43 1.93 10.22
N LEU A 32 -11.16 3.08 9.60
CA LEU A 32 -12.18 3.96 9.01
C LEU A 32 -12.09 3.89 7.49
N CYS A 33 -13.24 3.75 6.83
CA CYS A 33 -13.39 3.89 5.38
C CYS A 33 -14.13 5.18 5.07
N PHE A 34 -13.56 5.97 4.16
CA PHE A 34 -14.12 7.22 3.69
C PHE A 34 -14.48 7.10 2.21
N GLN A 35 -15.61 7.69 1.81
CA GLN A 35 -16.04 7.79 0.43
C GLN A 35 -15.82 9.21 -0.07
N SER A 36 -15.16 9.33 -1.24
CA SER A 36 -15.07 10.61 -1.95
C SER A 36 -16.42 10.97 -2.55
N SER A 37 -16.77 12.26 -2.53
CA SER A 37 -17.91 12.80 -3.28
C SER A 37 -17.61 12.96 -4.78
N GLU A 38 -16.34 12.86 -5.16
CA GLU A 38 -15.92 12.96 -6.56
C GLU A 38 -16.44 11.77 -7.37
N GLN A 39 -17.06 12.07 -8.51
CA GLN A 39 -17.46 11.07 -9.48
C GLN A 39 -16.33 10.89 -10.48
N CYS A 40 -15.87 9.66 -10.67
CA CYS A 40 -14.93 9.35 -11.73
C CYS A 40 -15.68 9.43 -13.06
N PRO A 41 -15.20 10.19 -14.06
CA PRO A 41 -15.87 10.24 -15.36
C PRO A 41 -15.89 8.85 -15.99
N GLU A 42 -16.92 8.57 -16.77
CA GLU A 42 -16.95 7.34 -17.56
C GLU A 42 -15.73 7.29 -18.50
N PRO A 43 -15.12 6.11 -18.69
CA PRO A 43 -13.98 5.98 -19.57
C PRO A 43 -14.42 6.33 -20.99
N ILE A 44 -13.93 7.46 -21.51
CA ILE A 44 -14.10 7.82 -22.91
C ILE A 44 -13.28 6.82 -23.73
N VAL A 45 -13.88 6.22 -24.75
CA VAL A 45 -13.13 5.38 -25.70
C VAL A 45 -12.10 6.28 -26.41
N GLY A 46 -10.84 6.13 -26.02
CA GLY A 46 -9.74 6.87 -26.62
C GLY A 46 -9.58 6.48 -28.09
N LYS A 47 -9.24 7.46 -28.95
CA LYS A 47 -8.88 7.20 -30.36
C LYS A 47 -7.61 6.34 -30.50
N THR A 48 -6.81 6.27 -29.43
CA THR A 48 -5.52 5.59 -29.36
C THR A 48 -5.46 4.76 -28.08
N SER A 49 -4.82 3.60 -28.15
CA SER A 49 -4.48 2.80 -26.98
C SER A 49 -3.03 3.03 -26.57
N LEU A 50 -2.78 3.00 -25.25
CA LEU A 50 -1.44 2.98 -24.67
C LEU A 50 -1.28 1.66 -23.93
N GLY A 51 -0.38 0.80 -24.40
CA GLY A 51 -0.03 -0.42 -23.68
C GLY A 51 0.79 -0.05 -22.44
N ILE A 52 0.40 -0.59 -21.28
CA ILE A 52 1.13 -0.43 -20.01
C ILE A 52 1.52 -1.83 -19.55
N ASP A 53 2.82 -2.09 -19.46
CA ASP A 53 3.38 -3.27 -18.81
C ASP A 53 4.02 -2.88 -17.48
N ALA A 54 3.66 -3.57 -16.40
CA ALA A 54 4.13 -3.27 -15.05
C ALA A 54 5.10 -4.36 -14.58
N GLY A 55 6.36 -3.97 -14.35
CA GLY A 55 7.45 -4.92 -14.13
C GLY A 55 8.26 -4.70 -12.84
N ILE A 56 9.24 -5.58 -12.64
CA ILE A 56 10.21 -5.49 -11.53
C ILE A 56 11.38 -4.57 -11.89
N GLU A 57 11.76 -4.55 -13.17
CA GLU A 57 12.86 -3.71 -13.68
C GLU A 57 12.40 -2.26 -13.87
N SER A 58 11.30 -2.08 -14.60
CA SER A 58 10.56 -0.82 -14.75
C SER A 58 9.21 -0.92 -14.02
N PHE A 59 8.84 0.11 -13.27
CA PHE A 59 7.52 0.23 -12.66
C PHE A 59 6.42 0.20 -13.71
N VAL A 60 6.65 0.91 -14.81
CA VAL A 60 5.77 0.99 -15.97
C VAL A 60 6.65 1.05 -17.21
N ALA A 61 6.39 0.19 -18.18
CA ALA A 61 6.87 0.28 -19.55
C ALA A 61 5.68 0.57 -20.46
N THR A 62 5.77 1.61 -21.28
CA THR A 62 4.71 1.96 -22.22
C THR A 62 5.00 1.40 -23.60
N SER A 63 3.95 1.17 -24.40
CA SER A 63 4.10 0.77 -25.81
C SER A 63 4.76 1.84 -26.69
N GLN A 64 4.98 3.06 -26.15
CA GLN A 64 5.74 4.13 -26.80
C GLN A 64 7.22 4.15 -26.38
N GLY A 65 7.67 3.19 -25.58
CA GLY A 65 9.07 3.05 -25.16
C GLY A 65 9.44 3.84 -23.91
N GLU A 66 8.48 4.49 -23.24
CA GLU A 66 8.75 5.18 -21.97
C GLU A 66 8.90 4.16 -20.83
N LEU A 67 9.93 4.36 -20.00
CA LEU A 67 10.23 3.50 -18.86
C LEU A 67 10.24 4.31 -17.57
N ILE A 68 9.28 4.04 -16.68
CA ILE A 68 9.28 4.57 -15.32
C ILE A 68 10.06 3.60 -14.44
N LYS A 69 11.11 4.07 -13.76
CA LYS A 69 11.97 3.21 -12.95
C LYS A 69 11.22 2.62 -11.74
N ALA A 70 11.38 1.31 -11.51
CA ALA A 70 10.81 0.65 -10.34
C ALA A 70 11.40 1.21 -9.03
N PRO A 71 10.55 1.69 -8.09
CA PRO A 71 11.03 2.14 -6.80
C PRO A 71 11.51 0.93 -5.99
N ARG A 72 12.82 0.81 -5.80
CA ARG A 72 13.47 -0.38 -5.19
C ARG A 72 13.31 -0.48 -3.66
N PHE A 73 12.46 0.32 -3.03
CA PHE A 73 12.27 0.28 -1.57
C PHE A 73 11.67 -1.07 -1.14
N LEU A 74 10.76 -1.64 -1.92
CA LEU A 74 10.14 -2.93 -1.64
C LEU A 74 11.17 -4.04 -1.69
N LEU A 75 12.05 -4.06 -2.70
CA LEU A 75 13.15 -5.02 -2.81
C LEU A 75 14.07 -4.95 -1.59
N LYS A 76 14.45 -3.74 -1.15
CA LYS A 76 15.27 -3.54 0.07
C LYS A 76 14.55 -4.08 1.32
N ALA A 77 13.26 -3.75 1.48
CA ALA A 77 12.46 -4.22 2.61
C ALA A 77 12.32 -5.75 2.61
N GLN A 78 12.11 -6.36 1.44
CA GLN A 78 12.01 -7.81 1.27
C GLN A 78 13.33 -8.51 1.57
N SER A 79 14.47 -7.99 1.09
CA SER A 79 15.79 -8.52 1.42
C SER A 79 16.05 -8.46 2.93
N LYS A 80 15.69 -7.35 3.58
CA LYS A 80 15.81 -7.20 5.03
C LYS A 80 14.92 -8.19 5.77
N LEU A 81 13.67 -8.35 5.35
CA LEU A 81 12.73 -9.33 5.93
C LEU A 81 13.25 -10.75 5.81
N LYS A 82 13.73 -11.16 4.62
CA LYS A 82 14.34 -12.48 4.38
C LYS A 82 15.54 -12.72 5.31
N LEU A 83 16.40 -11.72 5.49
CA LEU A 83 17.54 -11.80 6.40
C LEU A 83 17.10 -11.95 7.86
N LEU A 84 16.09 -11.19 8.30
CA LEU A 84 15.53 -11.29 9.66
C LEU A 84 14.88 -12.65 9.91
N GLN A 85 14.12 -13.17 8.95
CA GLN A 85 13.52 -14.51 9.03
C GLN A 85 14.58 -15.60 9.12
N ARG A 86 15.67 -15.51 8.35
CA ARG A 86 16.80 -16.44 8.45
C ARG A 86 17.46 -16.38 9.83
N ARG A 87 17.72 -15.18 10.37
CA ARG A 87 18.28 -15.02 11.73
C ARG A 87 17.36 -15.60 12.80
N LEU A 88 16.05 -15.37 12.67
CA LEU A 88 15.05 -15.93 13.57
C LEU A 88 15.07 -17.46 13.54
N LYS A 89 15.13 -18.08 12.35
CA LYS A 89 15.23 -19.54 12.18
C LYS A 89 16.45 -20.14 12.90
N HIS A 90 17.58 -19.44 12.89
CA HIS A 90 18.82 -19.90 13.54
C HIS A 90 18.94 -19.46 15.00
N LYS A 91 17.94 -18.76 15.55
CA LYS A 91 17.96 -18.37 16.96
C LYS A 91 17.64 -19.58 17.82
N VAL A 92 18.67 -20.14 18.46
CA VAL A 92 18.50 -21.19 19.47
C VAL A 92 17.64 -20.63 20.61
N GLN A 93 16.50 -21.26 20.89
CA GLN A 93 15.71 -20.95 22.07
C GLN A 93 16.49 -21.41 23.30
N LYS A 94 17.04 -20.46 24.05
CA LYS A 94 17.46 -20.74 25.43
C LYS A 94 16.19 -21.06 26.21
N ARG A 95 16.18 -22.23 26.84
CA ARG A 95 15.17 -22.63 27.83
C ARG A 95 15.19 -21.68 29.01
#